data_AF-A0A7J9QRJ4-F1
#
_entry.id   AF-A0A7J9QRJ4-F1
#
_cell.length_a   1.000
_cell.length_b   1.000
_cell.length_c   1.000
_cell.angle_alpha   90.00
_cell.angle_beta   90.00
_cell.angle_gamma   90.00
#
_symmetry.space_group_name_H-M   'P 1'
#
loop_
_entity.id
_entity.type
_entity.pdbx_description
1 polymer ?
#
loop_
_entity_poly.entity_id
_entity_poly.type
_entity_poly.pdbx_seq_one_letter_code
_entity_poly.pdbx_strand_id
1 'polypeptide(L)'
;RDKISKGGDLVLDEFEAGFKDARIGQYLDEELKSKPTQITEEEMTLSYKKYRSVMGTAGKNMALAQRPLGEIFYLGMAKAAEGVGCGNEIEDSIKNGFVKIPSWPLYYSLLAEDVKKGFDITLEKSNLYLKDARLAIELLPEDFSHKEFLEFLFLTVEHYNQFWYNKLQKANKWSEFESKLPK
;
A
#
# COMPACT_ATOMS: atom_id res chain seq x y z
N ARG A 1 14.61 -12.98 13.90
CA ARG A 1 15.02 -14.29 13.35
C ARG A 1 14.56 -15.43 14.24
N ASP A 2 15.00 -15.49 15.50
CA ASP A 2 14.72 -16.58 16.46
C ASP A 2 13.24 -16.92 16.71
N LYS A 3 12.34 -15.94 16.58
CA LYS A 3 10.88 -16.18 16.70
C LYS A 3 10.29 -16.81 15.44
N ILE A 4 10.84 -16.48 14.27
CA ILE A 4 10.28 -16.84 12.95
C ILE A 4 10.80 -18.21 12.51
N SER A 5 12.06 -18.52 12.84
CA SER A 5 12.65 -19.85 12.58
C SER A 5 11.89 -21.01 13.24
N LYS A 6 11.09 -20.73 14.29
CA LYS A 6 10.19 -21.73 14.90
C LYS A 6 9.11 -22.24 13.94
N GLY A 7 8.80 -21.49 12.88
CA GLY A 7 7.86 -21.88 11.82
C GLY A 7 8.45 -22.80 10.75
N GLY A 8 9.74 -23.15 10.85
CA GLY A 8 10.47 -23.94 9.87
C GLY A 8 11.27 -23.10 8.88
N ASP A 9 12.21 -23.75 8.19
CA ASP A 9 13.17 -23.07 7.30
C ASP A 9 12.47 -22.35 6.14
N LEU A 10 11.44 -22.95 5.55
CA LEU A 10 10.66 -22.32 4.47
C LEU A 10 10.02 -20.99 4.90
N VAL A 11 9.45 -20.93 6.11
CA VAL A 11 8.83 -19.71 6.67
C VAL A 11 9.89 -18.63 6.92
N LEU A 12 11.07 -19.04 7.39
CA LEU A 12 12.20 -18.13 7.59
C LEU A 12 12.73 -17.58 6.27
N ASP A 13 12.90 -18.44 5.26
CA ASP A 13 13.41 -18.06 3.94
C ASP A 13 12.46 -17.08 3.24
N GLU A 14 11.16 -17.35 3.25
CA GLU A 14 10.14 -16.43 2.73
C GLU A 14 10.17 -15.09 3.46
N PHE A 15 10.31 -15.11 4.79
CA PHE A 15 10.43 -13.88 5.58
C PHE A 15 11.69 -13.07 5.21
N GLU A 16 12.84 -13.71 5.12
CA GLU A 16 14.10 -13.06 4.74
C GLU A 16 14.04 -12.51 3.30
N ALA A 17 13.40 -13.22 2.37
CA ALA A 17 13.15 -12.75 1.02
C ALA A 17 12.24 -11.51 0.99
N GLY A 18 11.10 -11.56 1.70
CA GLY A 18 10.19 -10.42 1.80
C GLY A 18 10.85 -9.16 2.38
N PHE A 19 11.73 -9.31 3.36
CA PHE A 19 12.50 -8.19 3.93
C PHE A 19 13.55 -7.63 2.97
N LYS A 20 14.17 -8.47 2.14
CA LYS A 20 15.08 -8.01 1.07
C LYS A 20 14.30 -7.19 0.04
N ASP A 21 13.14 -7.66 -0.39
CA ASP A 21 12.28 -6.94 -1.34
C ASP A 21 11.75 -5.62 -0.77
N ALA A 22 11.33 -5.61 0.49
CA ALA A 22 10.87 -4.40 1.15
C ALA A 22 11.96 -3.33 1.21
N ARG A 23 13.21 -3.75 1.42
CA ARG A 23 14.39 -2.86 1.41
C ARG A 23 14.65 -2.28 0.02
N ILE A 24 14.45 -3.05 -1.05
CA ILE A 24 14.53 -2.54 -2.42
C ILE A 24 13.47 -1.46 -2.62
N GLY A 25 12.22 -1.71 -2.20
CA GLY A 25 11.15 -0.70 -2.25
C GLY A 25 11.50 0.57 -1.47
N GLN A 26 12.09 0.43 -0.28
CA GLN A 26 12.52 1.56 0.55
C GLN A 26 13.69 2.34 -0.07
N TYR A 27 14.63 1.65 -0.72
CA TYR A 27 15.74 2.30 -1.43
C TYR A 27 15.21 3.13 -2.60
N LEU A 28 14.30 2.56 -3.41
CA LEU A 28 13.66 3.28 -4.52
C LEU A 28 12.84 4.47 -4.02
N ASP A 29 12.10 4.32 -2.91
CA ASP A 29 11.38 5.42 -2.27
C ASP A 29 12.29 6.61 -1.93
N GLU A 30 13.49 6.35 -1.42
CA GLU A 30 14.46 7.39 -1.11
C GLU A 30 15.05 8.02 -2.37
N GLU A 31 15.41 7.19 -3.37
CA GLU A 31 15.98 7.66 -4.64
C GLU A 31 15.02 8.62 -5.37
N LEU A 32 13.71 8.30 -5.39
CA LEU A 32 12.70 9.08 -6.10
C LEU A 32 12.52 10.49 -5.54
N LYS A 33 12.90 10.75 -4.28
CA LYS A 33 12.88 12.11 -3.70
C LYS A 33 13.81 13.08 -4.42
N SER A 34 14.85 12.57 -5.10
CA SER A 34 15.79 13.40 -5.86
C SER A 34 15.23 13.89 -7.21
N LYS A 35 14.18 13.25 -7.73
CA LYS A 35 13.58 13.51 -9.06
C LYS A 35 12.05 13.56 -9.02
N PRO A 36 11.44 14.38 -8.16
CA PRO A 36 10.02 14.28 -7.83
C PRO A 36 9.07 14.58 -9.01
N THR A 37 9.52 15.34 -10.02
CA THR A 37 8.73 15.69 -11.21
C THR A 37 8.88 14.69 -12.36
N GLN A 38 9.77 13.71 -12.24
CA GLN A 38 10.09 12.73 -13.30
C GLN A 38 9.73 11.30 -12.90
N ILE A 39 9.00 11.13 -11.79
CA ILE A 39 8.58 9.82 -11.30
C ILE A 39 7.59 9.19 -12.29
N THR A 40 7.87 7.96 -12.70
CA THR A 40 6.99 7.14 -13.55
C THR A 40 6.00 6.30 -12.73
N GLU A 41 4.93 5.81 -13.37
CA GLU A 41 3.99 4.89 -12.72
C GLU A 41 4.69 3.59 -12.27
N GLU A 42 5.63 3.10 -13.07
CA GLU A 42 6.39 1.89 -12.77
C GLU A 42 7.25 2.10 -11.51
N GLU A 43 7.98 3.21 -11.41
CA GLU A 43 8.76 3.55 -10.22
C GLU A 43 7.89 3.71 -8.98
N MET A 44 6.72 4.34 -9.08
CA MET A 44 5.74 4.39 -7.98
C MET A 44 5.28 2.99 -7.56
N THR A 45 4.95 2.14 -8.52
CA THR A 45 4.52 0.77 -8.25
C THR A 45 5.64 -0.05 -7.59
N LEU A 46 6.89 0.17 -8.00
CA LEU A 46 8.05 -0.49 -7.43
C LEU A 46 8.40 0.02 -6.03
N SER A 47 8.29 1.32 -5.75
CA SER A 47 8.53 1.87 -4.41
C SER A 47 7.50 1.34 -3.38
N TYR A 48 6.28 1.10 -3.83
CA TYR A 48 5.21 0.47 -3.06
C TYR A 48 5.51 -1.00 -2.65
N LYS A 49 6.57 -1.62 -3.19
CA LYS A 49 7.09 -2.92 -2.72
C LYS A 49 7.30 -2.98 -1.21
N LYS A 50 7.67 -1.86 -0.58
CA LYS A 50 7.87 -1.79 0.88
C LYS A 50 6.61 -2.19 1.67
N TYR A 51 5.41 -1.88 1.16
CA TYR A 51 4.15 -2.29 1.78
C TYR A 51 3.78 -3.73 1.43
N ARG A 52 3.74 -4.06 0.13
CA ARG A 52 3.30 -5.39 -0.33
C ARG A 52 4.22 -6.51 0.14
N SER A 53 5.53 -6.32 0.16
CA SER A 53 6.47 -7.40 0.50
C SER A 53 6.40 -7.76 1.98
N VAL A 54 6.25 -6.78 2.88
CA VAL A 54 6.11 -7.06 4.32
C VAL A 54 4.80 -7.80 4.60
N MET A 55 3.67 -7.24 4.17
CA MET A 55 2.36 -7.79 4.49
C MET A 55 2.01 -9.03 3.68
N GLY A 56 2.40 -9.08 2.41
CA GLY A 56 2.24 -10.26 1.56
C GLY A 56 3.02 -11.45 2.11
N THR A 57 4.28 -11.27 2.48
CA THR A 57 5.08 -12.35 3.08
C THR A 57 4.56 -12.75 4.46
N ALA A 58 4.11 -11.80 5.28
CA ALA A 58 3.42 -12.12 6.53
C ALA A 58 2.16 -12.96 6.26
N GLY A 59 1.37 -12.58 5.25
CA GLY A 59 0.23 -13.33 4.74
C GLY A 59 0.59 -14.76 4.37
N LYS A 60 1.57 -14.93 3.49
CA LYS A 60 2.08 -16.24 3.06
C LYS A 60 2.46 -17.12 4.24
N ASN A 61 3.14 -16.54 5.24
CA ASN A 61 3.60 -17.26 6.42
C ASN A 61 2.47 -17.63 7.40
N MET A 62 1.31 -16.96 7.37
CA MET A 62 0.12 -17.42 8.10
C MET A 62 -0.35 -18.81 7.63
N ALA A 63 -0.03 -19.17 6.38
CA ALA A 63 -0.29 -20.48 5.80
C ALA A 63 0.96 -21.38 5.78
N LEU A 64 1.96 -21.11 6.63
CA LEU A 64 3.24 -21.82 6.66
C LEU A 64 3.94 -21.90 5.29
N ALA A 65 3.74 -20.89 4.45
CA ALA A 65 4.22 -20.84 3.07
C ALA A 65 3.79 -22.01 2.17
N GLN A 66 2.72 -22.72 2.54
CA GLN A 66 2.20 -23.84 1.76
C GLN A 66 1.36 -23.38 0.58
N ARG A 67 1.49 -24.03 -0.57
CA ARG A 67 0.64 -23.76 -1.74
C ARG A 67 -0.62 -24.64 -1.71
N PRO A 68 -1.79 -24.13 -2.18
CA PRO A 68 -2.00 -22.80 -2.77
C PRO A 68 -2.26 -21.69 -1.74
N LEU A 69 -2.55 -22.03 -0.48
CA LEU A 69 -3.07 -21.11 0.52
C LEU A 69 -2.15 -19.90 0.77
N GLY A 70 -0.84 -20.12 0.89
CA GLY A 70 0.16 -19.07 1.08
C GLY A 70 0.23 -18.06 -0.07
N GLU A 71 -0.03 -18.49 -1.31
CA GLU A 71 -0.09 -17.56 -2.46
C GLU A 71 -1.36 -16.71 -2.40
N ILE A 72 -2.49 -17.31 -2.03
CA ILE A 72 -3.76 -16.59 -1.86
C ILE A 72 -3.62 -15.50 -0.78
N PHE A 73 -3.08 -15.87 0.38
CA PHE A 73 -2.81 -14.91 1.45
C PHE A 73 -1.77 -13.86 1.06
N TYR A 74 -0.71 -14.23 0.33
CA TYR A 74 0.26 -13.26 -0.17
C TYR A 74 -0.42 -12.20 -1.02
N LEU A 75 -1.20 -12.61 -2.03
CA LEU A 75 -1.86 -11.71 -2.96
C LEU A 75 -2.84 -10.77 -2.23
N GLY A 76 -3.71 -11.33 -1.40
CA GLY A 76 -4.71 -10.55 -0.65
C GLY A 76 -4.06 -9.52 0.28
N MET A 77 -3.12 -9.96 1.13
CA MET A 77 -2.47 -9.09 2.11
C MET A 77 -1.54 -8.06 1.46
N ALA A 78 -0.82 -8.44 0.40
CA ALA A 78 0.02 -7.52 -0.36
C ALA A 78 -0.78 -6.34 -0.91
N LYS A 79 -1.92 -6.64 -1.55
CA LYS A 79 -2.78 -5.63 -2.16
C LYS A 79 -3.46 -4.75 -1.12
N ALA A 80 -3.97 -5.35 -0.04
CA ALA A 80 -4.53 -4.57 1.07
C ALA A 80 -3.51 -3.59 1.67
N ALA A 81 -2.25 -4.00 1.79
CA ALA A 81 -1.17 -3.14 2.29
C ALA A 81 -0.81 -1.99 1.35
N GLU A 82 -0.82 -2.21 0.03
CA GLU A 82 -0.70 -1.13 -0.95
C GLU A 82 -1.86 -0.13 -0.79
N GLY A 83 -3.08 -0.62 -0.55
CA GLY A 83 -4.25 0.20 -0.22
C GLY A 83 -4.05 1.06 1.03
N VAL A 84 -3.53 0.48 2.13
CA VAL A 84 -3.17 1.25 3.35
C VAL A 84 -2.13 2.32 3.04
N GLY A 85 -1.16 2.02 2.17
CA GLY A 85 -0.13 2.97 1.72
C GLY A 85 -0.71 4.28 1.20
N CYS A 86 -1.78 4.20 0.38
CA CYS A 86 -2.49 5.38 -0.11
C CYS A 86 -3.06 6.22 1.05
N GLY A 87 -3.75 5.61 2.01
CA GLY A 87 -4.31 6.33 3.17
C GLY A 87 -3.24 7.00 4.03
N ASN A 88 -2.11 6.32 4.24
CA ASN A 88 -0.96 6.88 4.97
C ASN A 88 -0.40 8.11 4.27
N GLU A 89 -0.32 8.13 2.94
CA GLU A 89 0.14 9.29 2.19
C GLU A 89 -0.82 10.48 2.28
N ILE A 90 -2.13 10.21 2.33
CA ILE A 90 -3.15 11.23 2.58
C ILE A 90 -3.01 11.80 3.99
N GLU A 91 -2.91 10.93 5.00
CA GLU A 91 -2.69 11.32 6.40
C GLU A 91 -1.41 12.17 6.56
N ASP A 92 -0.29 11.68 6.04
CA ASP A 92 1.01 12.35 6.11
C ASP A 92 0.95 13.74 5.48
N SER A 93 0.25 13.87 4.34
CA SER A 93 0.14 15.16 3.65
C SER A 93 -0.63 16.18 4.47
N ILE A 94 -1.72 15.76 5.14
CA ILE A 94 -2.48 16.62 6.06
C ILE A 94 -1.64 17.07 7.25
N LYS A 95 -0.94 16.12 7.89
CA LYS A 95 -0.13 16.36 9.09
C LYS A 95 1.05 17.28 8.81
N ASN A 96 1.73 17.08 7.68
CA ASN A 96 2.94 17.81 7.35
C ASN A 96 2.68 19.11 6.58
N GLY A 97 1.49 19.28 6.00
CA GLY A 97 1.13 20.50 5.27
C GLY A 97 1.70 20.58 3.85
N PHE A 98 2.12 19.46 3.27
CA PHE A 98 2.61 19.37 1.89
C PHE A 98 2.34 17.97 1.33
N VAL A 99 2.29 17.82 0.00
CA VAL A 99 2.11 16.51 -0.64
C VAL A 99 3.36 15.66 -0.47
N LYS A 100 3.23 14.47 0.13
CA LYS A 100 4.37 13.58 0.39
C LYS A 100 5.16 13.22 -0.88
N ILE A 101 6.48 13.08 -0.75
CA ILE A 101 7.39 12.73 -1.84
C ILE A 101 8.21 11.48 -1.48
N PRO A 102 8.24 10.44 -2.34
CA PRO A 102 7.31 10.19 -3.44
C PRO A 102 5.92 9.77 -2.87
N SER A 103 4.87 9.92 -3.66
CA SER A 103 3.52 9.46 -3.28
C SER A 103 2.57 9.38 -4.48
N TRP A 104 1.52 8.56 -4.40
CA TRP A 104 0.47 8.56 -5.43
C TRP A 104 -0.23 9.92 -5.55
N PRO A 105 -0.54 10.63 -4.43
CA PRO A 105 -1.05 11.99 -4.51
C PRO A 105 -0.16 12.91 -5.34
N LEU A 106 1.15 12.89 -5.12
CA LEU A 106 2.09 13.72 -5.89
C LEU A 106 2.05 13.35 -7.37
N TYR A 107 2.21 12.06 -7.68
CA TYR A 107 2.26 11.57 -9.06
C TYR A 107 1.02 11.99 -9.85
N TYR A 108 -0.17 11.77 -9.30
CA TYR A 108 -1.42 12.14 -9.97
C TYR A 108 -1.66 13.65 -9.98
N SER A 109 -1.21 14.40 -8.97
CA SER A 109 -1.31 15.87 -8.97
C SER A 109 -0.51 16.48 -10.12
N LEU A 110 0.71 15.99 -10.34
CA LEU A 110 1.57 16.46 -11.42
C LEU A 110 1.02 16.10 -12.80
N LEU A 111 0.49 14.89 -12.97
CA LEU A 111 -0.14 14.49 -14.23
C LEU A 111 -1.43 15.25 -14.56
N ALA A 112 -2.23 15.57 -13.54
CA ALA A 112 -3.51 16.23 -13.71
C ALA A 112 -3.41 17.76 -13.72
N GLU A 113 -2.24 18.31 -13.36
CA GLU A 113 -2.06 19.74 -13.06
C GLU A 113 -3.11 20.26 -12.04
N ASP A 114 -3.49 19.40 -11.10
CA ASP A 114 -4.52 19.69 -10.08
C ASP A 114 -4.26 18.82 -8.84
N VAL A 115 -3.84 19.46 -7.75
CA VAL A 115 -3.58 18.76 -6.48
C VAL A 115 -4.81 18.02 -5.98
N LYS A 116 -5.99 18.65 -6.00
CA LYS A 116 -7.20 18.01 -5.49
C LYS A 116 -7.51 16.76 -6.30
N LYS A 117 -7.42 16.85 -7.63
CA LYS A 117 -7.62 15.69 -8.51
C LYS A 117 -6.62 14.58 -8.23
N GLY A 118 -5.37 14.92 -7.89
CA GLY A 118 -4.35 13.95 -7.50
C GLY A 118 -4.73 13.10 -6.27
N PHE A 119 -5.29 13.75 -5.25
CA PHE A 119 -5.81 13.06 -4.07
C PHE A 119 -7.07 12.23 -4.36
N ASP A 120 -7.98 12.73 -5.21
CA ASP A 120 -9.18 12.00 -5.63
C ASP A 120 -8.80 10.68 -6.33
N ILE A 121 -7.88 10.73 -7.29
CA ILE A 121 -7.41 9.54 -8.02
C ILE A 121 -6.66 8.59 -7.09
N THR A 122 -5.91 9.10 -6.10
CA THR A 122 -5.24 8.25 -5.11
C THR A 122 -6.21 7.42 -4.29
N LEU A 123 -7.35 8.01 -3.88
CA LEU A 123 -8.40 7.26 -3.18
C LEU A 123 -8.94 6.13 -4.05
N GLU A 124 -9.21 6.40 -5.33
CA GLU A 124 -9.65 5.38 -6.30
C GLU A 124 -8.59 4.29 -6.53
N LYS A 125 -7.30 4.66 -6.61
CA LYS A 125 -6.19 3.70 -6.68
C LYS A 125 -6.19 2.77 -5.46
N SER A 126 -6.47 3.30 -4.27
CA SER A 126 -6.65 2.50 -3.05
C SER A 126 -7.83 1.51 -3.19
N ASN A 127 -8.96 1.96 -3.74
CA ASN A 127 -10.13 1.11 -3.94
C ASN A 127 -9.84 -0.03 -4.93
N LEU A 128 -9.05 0.24 -5.98
CA LEU A 128 -8.58 -0.79 -6.91
C LEU A 128 -7.71 -1.84 -6.21
N TYR A 129 -6.75 -1.42 -5.37
CA TYR A 129 -5.96 -2.36 -4.58
C TYR A 129 -6.83 -3.24 -3.67
N LEU A 130 -7.84 -2.66 -3.01
CA LEU A 130 -8.74 -3.43 -2.15
C LEU A 130 -9.67 -4.36 -2.93
N LYS A 131 -10.03 -4.00 -4.18
CA LYS A 131 -10.76 -4.90 -5.07
C LYS A 131 -9.92 -6.11 -5.44
N ASP A 132 -8.65 -5.92 -5.79
CA ASP A 132 -7.72 -7.01 -6.06
C ASP A 132 -7.51 -7.89 -4.82
N ALA A 133 -7.43 -7.29 -3.63
CA ALA A 133 -7.31 -8.03 -2.38
C ALA A 133 -8.53 -8.95 -2.13
N ARG A 134 -9.74 -8.45 -2.41
CA ARG A 134 -10.99 -9.22 -2.32
C ARG A 134 -11.02 -10.36 -3.35
N LEU A 135 -10.64 -10.08 -4.60
CA LEU A 135 -10.55 -11.09 -5.64
C LEU A 135 -9.58 -12.22 -5.28
N ALA A 136 -8.46 -11.91 -4.59
CA ALA A 136 -7.53 -12.93 -4.14
C ALA A 136 -8.17 -13.90 -3.14
N ILE A 137 -8.92 -13.40 -2.15
CA ILE A 137 -9.54 -14.24 -1.12
C ILE A 137 -10.76 -15.02 -1.62
N GLU A 138 -11.30 -14.70 -2.80
CA GLU A 138 -12.28 -15.56 -3.49
C GLU A 138 -11.71 -16.91 -3.90
N LEU A 139 -10.38 -17.05 -3.98
CA LEU A 139 -9.71 -18.32 -4.25
C LEU A 139 -9.60 -19.23 -3.02
N LEU A 140 -10.00 -18.75 -1.84
CA LEU A 140 -10.04 -19.57 -0.63
C LEU A 140 -11.09 -20.69 -0.77
N PRO A 141 -10.90 -21.83 -0.07
CA PRO A 141 -11.94 -22.85 0.05
C PRO A 141 -13.28 -22.24 0.50
N GLU A 142 -14.39 -22.77 -0.01
CA GLU A 142 -15.74 -22.28 0.29
C GLU A 142 -16.05 -22.30 1.80
N ASP A 143 -15.50 -23.26 2.53
CA ASP A 143 -15.64 -23.46 3.97
C ASP A 143 -14.50 -22.83 4.79
N PHE A 144 -13.70 -21.93 4.21
CA PHE A 144 -12.60 -21.28 4.92
C PHE A 144 -13.12 -20.35 6.02
N SER A 145 -12.99 -20.80 7.27
CA SER A 145 -13.61 -20.23 8.47
C SER A 145 -13.29 -18.78 8.82
N HIS A 146 -12.33 -18.14 8.14
CA HIS A 146 -11.90 -16.78 8.43
C HIS A 146 -12.06 -15.82 7.24
N LYS A 147 -12.75 -16.22 6.17
CA LYS A 147 -12.91 -15.38 4.98
C LYS A 147 -13.58 -14.04 5.33
N GLU A 148 -14.66 -14.08 6.11
CA GLU A 148 -15.40 -12.88 6.55
C GLU A 148 -14.54 -11.96 7.41
N PHE A 149 -13.62 -12.52 8.19
CA PHE A 149 -12.67 -11.71 8.96
C PHE A 149 -11.68 -10.97 8.03
N LEU A 150 -11.20 -11.62 6.97
CA LEU A 150 -10.34 -10.96 5.98
C LEU A 150 -11.08 -9.86 5.23
N GLU A 151 -12.33 -10.11 4.84
CA GLU A 151 -13.19 -9.10 4.22
C GLU A 151 -13.41 -7.90 5.14
N PHE A 152 -13.65 -8.14 6.43
CA PHE A 152 -13.75 -7.10 7.44
C PHE A 152 -12.45 -6.30 7.58
N LEU A 153 -11.28 -6.95 7.56
CA LEU A 153 -10.00 -6.25 7.57
C LEU A 153 -9.87 -5.33 6.34
N PHE A 154 -10.23 -5.79 5.15
CA PHE A 154 -10.16 -4.94 3.94
C PHE A 154 -11.15 -3.77 4.00
N LEU A 155 -12.33 -3.99 4.57
CA LEU A 155 -13.28 -2.91 4.85
C LEU A 155 -12.68 -1.88 5.81
N THR A 156 -11.94 -2.30 6.84
CA THR A 156 -11.31 -1.34 7.77
C THR A 156 -10.28 -0.45 7.08
N VAL A 157 -9.54 -0.99 6.10
CA VAL A 157 -8.60 -0.21 5.26
C VAL A 157 -9.35 0.81 4.40
N GLU A 158 -10.45 0.40 3.77
CA GLU A 158 -11.29 1.29 2.97
C GLU A 158 -11.81 2.46 3.81
N HIS A 159 -12.34 2.17 5.00
CA HIS A 159 -12.81 3.17 5.94
C HIS A 159 -11.69 4.08 6.43
N TYR A 160 -10.50 3.55 6.69
CA TYR A 160 -9.33 4.33 7.07
C TYR A 160 -8.93 5.34 5.96
N ASN A 161 -8.86 4.88 4.72
CA ASN A 161 -8.51 5.71 3.57
C ASN A 161 -9.56 6.81 3.34
N GLN A 162 -10.84 6.43 3.35
CA GLN A 162 -11.96 7.36 3.20
C GLN A 162 -12.00 8.38 4.35
N PHE A 163 -11.72 7.95 5.59
CA PHE A 163 -11.68 8.84 6.74
C PHE A 163 -10.65 9.95 6.56
N TRP A 164 -9.42 9.61 6.18
CA TRP A 164 -8.36 10.59 5.96
C TRP A 164 -8.64 11.50 4.77
N TYR A 165 -9.17 10.95 3.68
CA TYR A 165 -9.60 11.77 2.55
C TYR A 165 -10.70 12.77 2.96
N ASN A 166 -11.71 12.34 3.73
CA ASN A 166 -12.75 13.24 4.24
C ASN A 166 -12.18 14.31 5.18
N LYS A 167 -11.15 13.98 5.98
CA LYS A 167 -10.44 14.96 6.81
C LYS A 167 -9.68 15.97 5.95
N LEU A 168 -9.05 15.53 4.87
CA LEU A 168 -8.37 16.40 3.92
C LEU A 168 -9.35 17.39 3.25
N GLN A 169 -10.49 16.89 2.75
CA GLN A 169 -11.53 17.74 2.14
C GLN A 169 -12.01 18.82 3.11
N LYS A 170 -12.19 18.47 4.40
CA LYS A 170 -12.57 19.43 5.45
C LYS A 170 -11.46 20.42 5.80
N ALA A 171 -10.20 19.99 5.76
CA ALA A 171 -9.05 20.86 6.04
C ALA A 171 -8.85 21.91 4.94
N ASN A 172 -9.26 21.60 3.70
CA ASN A 172 -9.28 22.52 2.55
C ASN A 172 -7.94 23.24 2.30
N LYS A 173 -6.82 22.50 2.43
CA LYS A 173 -5.44 23.01 2.32
C LYS A 173 -4.90 23.02 0.88
N TRP A 174 -5.76 23.02 -0.12
CA TRP A 174 -5.37 22.80 -1.53
C TRP A 174 -4.35 23.81 -2.03
N SER A 175 -4.58 25.11 -1.79
CA SER A 175 -3.64 26.16 -2.19
C SER A 175 -2.29 26.07 -1.47
N GLU A 176 -2.26 25.60 -0.21
CA GLU A 176 -1.02 25.37 0.52
C GLU A 176 -0.21 24.25 -0.15
N PHE A 177 -0.86 23.15 -0.50
CA PHE A 177 -0.22 22.01 -1.16
C PHE A 177 0.28 22.38 -2.55
N GLU A 178 -0.54 23.06 -3.34
CA GLU A 178 -0.21 23.57 -4.68
C GLU A 178 1.06 24.42 -4.64
N SER A 179 1.14 25.35 -3.69
CA SER A 179 2.29 26.26 -3.56
C SER A 179 3.61 25.56 -3.22
N LYS A 180 3.55 24.34 -2.68
CA LYS A 180 4.69 23.53 -2.24
C LYS A 180 4.96 22.35 -3.17
N LEU A 181 4.22 22.21 -4.28
CA LEU A 181 4.54 21.20 -5.27
C LEU A 181 5.96 21.43 -5.83
N PRO A 182 6.72 20.35 -6.08
CA PRO A 182 8.00 20.44 -6.75
C PRO A 182 7.80 21.00 -8.16
N LYS A 183 8.73 21.83 -8.60
CA LYS A 183 8.74 22.50 -9.91
C LYS A 183 9.79 21.88 -10.82
#